data_AF-R0IEG3-F1
#
_entry.id   AF-R0IEG3-F1
#
_cell.length_a   1.000
_cell.length_b   1.000
_cell.length_c   1.000
_cell.angle_alpha   90.00
_cell.angle_beta   90.00
_cell.angle_gamma   90.00
#
_symmetry.space_group_name_H-M   'P 1'
#
loop_
_entity.id
_entity.type
_entity.pdbx_description
1 polymer ?
#
loop_
_entity_poly.entity_id
_entity_poly.type
_entity_poly.pdbx_seq_one_letter_code
_entity_poly.pdbx_strand_id
1 'polypeptide(L)'
;MAEVAAGAFVAAEVVEHTAEAGYAAYLVSKPTLPLKVTFTRIATAKGDSSERSLARSNHTVTVIGNKAYIFGGDTAGNVLASNDVHAVTLEKSGKPEMDYSMIPALSDSKNKKTPLARSNHAACAFHGNVAVYGGSDSNGELIDEKSSVWLFSPERKTWDIVESSQSNDITTGPGPRRNAYLFAHAQYLILFGGIDSSGAHASDLWQFDVAARSWTQLPTAPAATSNAALANGQLWLVSGTDALSSQLHHMSLSSSTEEKKWISSTFPTNPLAPGPRARHNGALLPVTTGWGRNYLVHVLGARDSSSASDSASDVPSTTDPEDASHSRDITQYSDTWALQLPSSDVDPKPAATLKQAVHPAKLKDAVRSVFGAETGHLSWAEAVVQVPGDQQLDEQLEGTGKLHPGPRAFFGADVVEAGHSVVFWGGLDAKGERVGDGWIAQFE
;
A
#
# COMPACT_ATOMS: atom_id res chain seq x y z
N MET A 1 -43.51 -69.64 -8.38
CA MET A 1 -43.74 -69.55 -6.92
C MET A 1 -42.49 -68.91 -6.34
N ALA A 2 -42.63 -67.65 -5.92
CA ALA A 2 -41.73 -66.79 -5.10
C ALA A 2 -40.33 -66.49 -5.69
N GLU A 3 -39.93 -65.26 -6.08
CA GLU A 3 -39.80 -64.00 -5.30
C GLU A 3 -38.95 -64.22 -4.03
N VAL A 4 -37.83 -63.53 -3.79
CA VAL A 4 -37.78 -62.14 -3.29
C VAL A 4 -36.36 -61.55 -3.48
N ALA A 5 -36.35 -60.27 -3.83
CA ALA A 5 -35.19 -59.39 -3.90
C ALA A 5 -34.60 -59.04 -2.53
N ALA A 6 -33.28 -58.95 -2.46
CA ALA A 6 -32.54 -58.11 -1.51
C ALA A 6 -31.26 -57.69 -2.25
N GLY A 7 -30.98 -56.43 -2.56
CA GLY A 7 -31.50 -55.18 -2.02
C GLY A 7 -30.29 -54.25 -2.03
N ALA A 8 -30.19 -53.43 -3.08
CA ALA A 8 -29.18 -52.40 -3.21
C ALA A 8 -29.29 -51.42 -2.04
N PHE A 9 -28.26 -51.29 -1.20
CA PHE A 9 -28.12 -50.18 -0.25
C PHE A 9 -26.66 -49.99 0.18
N VAL A 10 -25.82 -49.46 -0.73
CA VAL A 10 -24.60 -48.70 -0.36
C VAL A 10 -24.48 -47.46 -1.25
N ALA A 11 -25.61 -46.84 -1.59
CA ALA A 11 -25.66 -45.63 -2.40
C ALA A 11 -26.30 -44.48 -1.60
N ALA A 12 -25.64 -44.04 -0.53
CA ALA A 12 -25.89 -42.74 0.10
C ALA A 12 -24.81 -42.40 1.16
N GLU A 13 -23.52 -42.39 0.80
CA GLU A 13 -22.50 -41.68 1.62
C GLU A 13 -21.21 -41.33 0.86
N VAL A 14 -21.29 -41.09 -0.46
CA VAL A 14 -20.10 -40.77 -1.30
C VAL A 14 -20.27 -39.48 -2.13
N VAL A 15 -21.39 -38.78 -1.99
CA VAL A 15 -21.67 -37.59 -2.83
C VAL A 15 -21.07 -36.29 -2.26
N GLU A 16 -20.76 -36.22 -0.96
CA GLU A 16 -20.17 -34.99 -0.37
C GLU A 16 -18.64 -34.87 -0.55
N HIS A 17 -17.90 -35.98 -0.56
CA HIS A 17 -16.43 -35.93 -0.65
C HIS A 17 -15.87 -35.65 -2.07
N THR A 18 -16.65 -35.89 -3.13
CA THR A 18 -16.21 -35.65 -4.52
C THR A 18 -16.36 -34.19 -4.93
N ALA A 19 -17.39 -33.51 -4.44
CA ALA A 19 -17.60 -32.08 -4.69
C ALA A 19 -16.52 -31.24 -4.00
N GLU A 20 -16.17 -31.56 -2.75
CA GLU A 20 -15.13 -30.85 -1.99
C GLU A 20 -13.73 -31.12 -2.54
N ALA A 21 -13.40 -32.38 -2.88
CA ALA A 21 -12.13 -32.73 -3.53
C ALA A 21 -12.03 -32.12 -4.94
N GLY A 22 -13.13 -32.10 -5.70
CA GLY A 22 -13.21 -31.46 -7.01
C GLY A 22 -13.07 -29.94 -6.93
N TYR A 23 -13.67 -29.31 -5.91
CA TYR A 23 -13.54 -27.89 -5.64
C TYR A 23 -12.14 -27.50 -5.18
N ALA A 24 -11.52 -28.28 -4.29
CA ALA A 24 -10.13 -28.09 -3.88
C ALA A 24 -9.15 -28.28 -5.06
N ALA A 25 -9.35 -29.32 -5.89
CA ALA A 25 -8.55 -29.53 -7.11
C ALA A 25 -8.74 -28.40 -8.14
N TYR A 26 -9.96 -27.88 -8.28
CA TYR A 26 -10.28 -26.72 -9.12
C TYR A 26 -9.63 -25.42 -8.60
N LEU A 27 -9.60 -25.21 -7.28
CA LEU A 27 -8.87 -24.09 -6.68
C LEU A 27 -7.35 -24.23 -6.86
N VAL A 28 -6.81 -25.44 -6.85
CA VAL A 28 -5.38 -25.74 -7.10
C VAL A 28 -4.99 -25.48 -8.57
N SER A 29 -5.90 -25.66 -9.53
CA SER A 29 -5.61 -25.46 -10.95
C SER A 29 -5.65 -23.99 -11.39
N LYS A 30 -6.32 -23.09 -10.65
CA LYS A 30 -6.36 -21.67 -11.02
C LYS A 30 -4.98 -21.01 -11.00
N PRO A 31 -4.63 -20.20 -12.02
CA PRO A 31 -3.48 -19.30 -11.98
C PRO A 31 -3.55 -18.39 -10.76
N THR A 32 -2.39 -18.03 -10.23
CA THR A 32 -2.27 -17.16 -9.06
C THR A 32 -1.84 -15.74 -9.42
N LEU A 33 -1.44 -15.56 -10.68
CA LEU A 33 -1.21 -14.32 -11.37
C LEU A 33 -1.73 -14.44 -12.81
N PRO A 34 -2.03 -13.33 -13.50
CA PRO A 34 -2.12 -11.98 -12.92
C PRO A 34 -3.29 -11.85 -11.96
N LEU A 35 -3.16 -10.96 -10.95
CA LEU A 35 -4.31 -10.56 -10.13
C LEU A 35 -5.28 -9.74 -10.97
N LYS A 36 -6.56 -9.83 -10.66
CA LYS A 36 -7.57 -8.92 -11.20
C LYS A 36 -7.71 -7.73 -10.27
N VAL A 37 -7.95 -6.55 -10.83
CA VAL A 37 -8.18 -5.33 -10.04
C VAL A 37 -9.41 -4.58 -10.53
N THR A 38 -10.31 -4.25 -9.61
CA THR A 38 -11.47 -3.38 -9.88
C THR A 38 -11.28 -2.06 -9.15
N PHE A 39 -11.29 -0.96 -9.88
CA PHE A 39 -11.23 0.38 -9.31
C PHE A 39 -12.64 0.93 -9.08
N THR A 40 -12.88 1.44 -7.89
CA THR A 40 -14.14 2.09 -7.53
C THR A 40 -13.87 3.43 -6.91
N ARG A 41 -14.39 4.50 -7.52
CA ARG A 41 -14.28 5.83 -6.93
C ARG A 41 -15.27 5.97 -5.79
N ILE A 42 -14.77 6.29 -4.61
CA ILE A 42 -15.59 6.38 -3.40
C ILE A 42 -16.07 7.81 -3.10
N ALA A 43 -15.32 8.83 -3.53
CA ALA A 43 -15.67 10.22 -3.31
C ALA A 43 -14.88 11.17 -4.23
N THR A 44 -15.39 12.40 -4.36
CA THR A 44 -14.71 13.51 -5.03
C THR A 44 -14.81 14.77 -4.17
N ALA A 45 -13.68 15.42 -3.92
CA ALA A 45 -13.62 16.76 -3.41
C ALA A 45 -13.23 17.73 -4.54
N LYS A 46 -13.98 18.82 -4.68
CA LYS A 46 -13.59 19.91 -5.57
C LYS A 46 -12.37 20.60 -4.96
N GLY A 47 -11.37 20.86 -5.78
CA GLY A 47 -10.21 21.65 -5.36
C GLY A 47 -10.64 23.09 -5.05
N ASP A 48 -10.14 23.61 -3.94
CA ASP A 48 -10.19 25.02 -3.60
C ASP A 48 -8.79 25.50 -3.15
N SER A 49 -8.66 26.81 -2.94
CA SER A 49 -7.42 27.46 -2.50
C SER A 49 -7.21 27.41 -0.98
N SER A 50 -8.09 26.73 -0.23
CA SER A 50 -7.98 26.64 1.21
C SER A 50 -6.96 25.60 1.65
N GLU A 51 -6.43 25.78 2.85
CA GLU A 51 -5.58 24.81 3.56
C GLU A 51 -6.32 23.49 3.91
N ARG A 52 -7.64 23.44 3.68
CA ARG A 52 -8.50 22.27 3.97
C ARG A 52 -8.88 21.49 2.72
N SER A 53 -8.52 21.97 1.53
CA SER A 53 -8.81 21.32 0.26
C SER A 53 -8.33 19.87 0.25
N LEU A 54 -9.21 18.92 -0.07
CA LEU A 54 -8.84 17.51 -0.23
C LEU A 54 -8.26 17.20 -1.63
N ALA A 55 -8.18 18.19 -2.52
CA ALA A 55 -7.35 18.12 -3.70
C ALA A 55 -5.90 18.44 -3.34
N ARG A 56 -5.12 17.41 -3.00
CA ARG A 56 -3.79 17.56 -2.40
C ARG A 56 -2.83 16.42 -2.74
N SER A 57 -1.53 16.69 -2.68
CA SER A 57 -0.44 15.72 -2.84
C SER A 57 0.45 15.69 -1.60
N ASN A 58 1.40 14.76 -1.50
CA ASN A 58 2.40 14.69 -0.42
C ASN A 58 1.79 14.60 1.01
N HIS A 59 0.56 14.12 1.09
CA HIS A 59 -0.16 13.83 2.31
C HIS A 59 -0.08 12.33 2.59
N THR A 60 -0.53 11.92 3.77
CA THR A 60 -0.69 10.49 4.09
C THR A 60 -2.17 10.13 4.18
N VAL A 61 -2.46 8.88 3.82
CA VAL A 61 -3.72 8.21 4.14
C VAL A 61 -3.37 7.07 5.09
N THR A 62 -4.13 6.91 6.16
CA THR A 62 -3.98 5.80 7.10
C THR A 62 -5.35 5.21 7.41
N VAL A 63 -5.50 3.90 7.27
CA VAL A 63 -6.75 3.20 7.52
C VAL A 63 -6.75 2.64 8.94
N ILE A 64 -7.82 2.95 9.69
CA ILE A 64 -8.08 2.35 10.99
C ILE A 64 -9.57 1.98 11.03
N GLY A 65 -9.84 0.68 11.09
CA GLY A 65 -11.20 0.17 10.93
C GLY A 65 -11.79 0.52 9.56
N ASN A 66 -13.05 0.95 9.55
CA ASN A 66 -13.78 1.37 8.35
C ASN A 66 -13.50 2.85 7.91
N LYS A 67 -12.40 3.46 8.36
CA LYS A 67 -12.11 4.87 8.08
C LYS A 67 -10.71 5.08 7.54
N ALA A 68 -10.62 5.89 6.49
CA ALA A 68 -9.38 6.47 6.00
C ALA A 68 -9.17 7.86 6.61
N TYR A 69 -8.04 8.06 7.27
CA TYR A 69 -7.60 9.31 7.86
C TYR A 69 -6.57 9.98 6.94
N ILE A 70 -6.85 11.20 6.51
CA ILE A 70 -6.01 12.00 5.61
C ILE A 70 -5.41 13.15 6.41
N PHE A 71 -4.08 13.27 6.41
CA PHE A 71 -3.36 14.29 7.16
C PHE A 71 -2.27 14.98 6.33
N GLY A 72 -2.15 16.30 6.50
CA GLY A 72 -1.13 17.14 5.89
C GLY A 72 -1.18 17.20 4.36
N GLY A 73 -0.02 17.45 3.76
CA GLY A 73 0.21 17.58 2.32
C GLY A 73 0.14 19.00 1.80
N ASP A 74 0.19 19.12 0.47
CA ASP A 74 0.15 20.39 -0.25
C ASP A 74 -1.14 20.44 -1.08
N THR A 75 -1.92 21.51 -0.97
CA THR A 75 -3.24 21.64 -1.62
C THR A 75 -3.14 22.15 -3.05
N ALA A 76 -4.21 22.06 -3.84
CA ALA A 76 -4.27 22.58 -5.21
C ALA A 76 -3.84 24.05 -5.36
N GLY A 77 -4.01 24.86 -4.30
CA GLY A 77 -3.53 26.25 -4.25
C GLY A 77 -2.02 26.42 -4.02
N ASN A 78 -1.23 25.34 -4.00
CA ASN A 78 0.17 25.33 -3.56
C ASN A 78 0.36 25.87 -2.13
N VAL A 79 -0.63 25.64 -1.28
CA VAL A 79 -0.58 26.00 0.14
C VAL A 79 -0.41 24.72 0.95
N LEU A 80 0.44 24.79 1.98
CA LEU A 80 0.56 23.70 2.95
C LEU A 80 -0.81 23.45 3.60
N ALA A 81 -1.27 22.20 3.59
CA ALA A 81 -2.53 21.85 4.21
C ALA A 81 -2.46 22.05 5.72
N SER A 82 -3.59 22.41 6.32
CA SER A 82 -3.72 22.57 7.76
C SER A 82 -3.39 21.27 8.51
N ASN A 83 -3.19 21.37 9.82
CA ASN A 83 -3.01 20.20 10.69
C ASN A 83 -4.34 19.56 11.15
N ASP A 84 -5.46 19.91 10.52
CA ASP A 84 -6.74 19.21 10.69
C ASP A 84 -6.63 17.78 10.11
N VAL A 85 -7.29 16.81 10.75
CA VAL A 85 -7.37 15.42 10.25
C VAL A 85 -8.71 15.24 9.56
N HIS A 86 -8.69 14.76 8.32
CA HIS A 86 -9.91 14.41 7.61
C HIS A 86 -10.18 12.91 7.74
N ALA A 87 -11.41 12.52 8.00
CA ALA A 87 -11.83 11.12 8.09
C ALA A 87 -12.94 10.85 7.07
N VAL A 88 -12.70 9.83 6.23
CA VAL A 88 -13.64 9.35 5.20
C VAL A 88 -14.04 7.92 5.53
N THR A 89 -15.34 7.64 5.52
CA THR A 89 -15.88 6.29 5.72
C THR A 89 -15.75 5.49 4.42
N LEU A 90 -15.21 4.27 4.49
CA LEU A 90 -14.89 3.45 3.31
C LEU A 90 -16.07 2.60 2.84
N GLU A 91 -16.69 1.87 3.74
CA GLU A 91 -17.83 1.01 3.46
C GLU A 91 -19.11 1.58 4.08
N LYS A 92 -20.17 1.70 3.26
CA LYS A 92 -21.48 2.14 3.72
C LYS A 92 -22.22 0.97 4.35
N SER A 93 -22.10 0.82 5.67
CA SER A 93 -22.74 -0.27 6.43
C SER A 93 -24.27 -0.17 6.57
N GLY A 94 -24.91 0.83 5.95
CA GLY A 94 -26.34 1.15 6.12
C GLY A 94 -26.72 1.71 7.50
N LYS A 95 -25.75 1.76 8.44
CA LYS A 95 -25.90 2.45 9.73
C LYS A 95 -25.71 3.96 9.55
N PRO A 96 -26.29 4.81 10.41
CA PRO A 96 -26.08 6.25 10.39
C PRO A 96 -24.65 6.58 10.83
N GLU A 97 -23.73 6.54 9.88
CA GLU A 97 -22.35 6.97 10.02
C GLU A 97 -22.10 8.14 9.08
N MET A 98 -21.36 9.15 9.54
CA MET A 98 -21.01 10.29 8.69
C MET A 98 -20.04 9.83 7.60
N ASP A 99 -20.37 10.08 6.33
CA ASP A 99 -19.50 9.76 5.19
C ASP A 99 -18.14 10.49 5.30
N TYR A 100 -18.16 11.71 5.84
CA TYR A 100 -16.98 12.56 5.99
C TYR A 100 -17.02 13.35 7.30
N SER A 101 -15.85 13.55 7.90
CA SER A 101 -15.65 14.48 9.01
C SER A 101 -14.28 15.15 8.95
N MET A 102 -14.23 16.42 9.36
CA MET A 102 -12.99 17.16 9.58
C MET A 102 -12.80 17.33 11.08
N ILE A 103 -11.65 16.91 11.58
CA ILE A 103 -11.33 16.85 12.99
C ILE A 103 -10.25 17.91 13.26
N PRO A 104 -10.55 18.96 14.04
CA PRO A 104 -9.57 19.99 14.33
C PRO A 104 -8.39 19.44 15.14
N ALA A 105 -7.22 20.04 14.98
CA ALA A 105 -6.05 19.68 15.77
C ALA A 105 -6.24 20.04 17.25
N LEU A 106 -6.63 19.05 18.05
CA LEU A 106 -6.76 19.15 19.50
C LEU A 106 -5.70 18.30 20.19
N SER A 107 -5.23 18.72 21.36
CA SER A 107 -4.26 17.96 22.17
C SER A 107 -4.96 17.35 23.38
N ASP A 108 -4.56 16.15 23.76
CA ASP A 108 -4.96 15.56 25.05
C ASP A 108 -3.97 15.88 26.18
N SER A 109 -2.79 16.39 25.82
CA SER A 109 -1.75 16.72 26.78
C SER A 109 -2.03 18.05 27.49
N LYS A 110 -1.61 18.16 28.77
CA LYS A 110 -1.64 19.43 29.52
C LYS A 110 -0.85 20.55 28.84
N ASN A 111 0.15 20.19 28.05
CA ASN A 111 1.00 21.13 27.31
C ASN A 111 0.36 21.63 26.01
N LYS A 112 -0.84 21.16 25.65
CA LYS A 112 -1.62 21.58 24.47
C LYS A 112 -0.84 21.51 23.16
N LYS A 113 0.10 20.56 23.04
CA LYS A 113 0.92 20.38 21.84
C LYS A 113 0.14 19.62 20.76
N THR A 114 0.17 20.11 19.53
CA THR A 114 -0.33 19.45 18.33
C THR A 114 0.74 19.51 17.24
N PRO A 115 0.73 18.59 16.26
CA PRO A 115 1.69 18.64 15.17
C PRO A 115 1.52 19.93 14.37
N LEU A 116 2.64 20.51 13.94
CA LEU A 116 2.64 21.53 12.89
C LEU A 116 1.99 20.98 11.60
N ALA A 117 1.39 21.88 10.83
CA ALA A 117 1.06 21.63 9.43
C ALA A 117 2.31 21.15 8.69
N ARG A 118 2.18 20.10 7.85
CA ARG A 118 3.33 19.43 7.25
C ARG A 118 2.97 18.68 5.97
N SER A 119 3.92 18.55 5.06
CA SER A 119 3.86 17.67 3.89
C SER A 119 5.03 16.70 3.89
N ASN A 120 5.00 15.68 3.04
CA ASN A 120 6.10 14.71 2.87
C ASN A 120 6.49 13.99 4.18
N HIS A 121 5.56 13.85 5.12
CA HIS A 121 5.75 13.13 6.37
C HIS A 121 5.45 11.63 6.18
N ALA A 122 5.98 10.80 7.06
CA ALA A 122 5.65 9.38 7.11
C ALA A 122 4.49 9.15 8.07
N ALA A 123 3.59 8.21 7.75
CA ALA A 123 2.53 7.79 8.67
C ALA A 123 2.16 6.31 8.53
N CYS A 124 1.63 5.73 9.61
CA CYS A 124 1.03 4.40 9.59
C CYS A 124 0.01 4.23 10.72
N ALA A 125 -0.85 3.21 10.60
CA ALA A 125 -1.69 2.77 11.71
C ALA A 125 -0.83 2.07 12.78
N PHE A 126 -0.98 2.46 14.04
CA PHE A 126 -0.27 1.86 15.17
C PHE A 126 -1.17 1.80 16.40
N HIS A 127 -1.53 0.58 16.82
CA HIS A 127 -2.38 0.29 18.00
C HIS A 127 -3.65 1.18 18.05
N GLY A 128 -4.36 1.29 16.92
CA GLY A 128 -5.59 2.08 16.80
C GLY A 128 -5.39 3.60 16.69
N ASN A 129 -4.15 4.08 16.56
CA ASN A 129 -3.81 5.48 16.35
C ASN A 129 -3.15 5.68 14.99
N VAL A 130 -3.18 6.91 14.47
CA VAL A 130 -2.35 7.31 13.32
C VAL A 130 -1.02 7.82 13.89
N ALA A 131 0.07 7.10 13.61
CA ALA A 131 1.42 7.53 13.95
C ALA A 131 2.00 8.40 12.82
N VAL A 132 2.64 9.52 13.15
CA VAL A 132 3.24 10.44 12.18
C VAL A 132 4.68 10.80 12.59
N TYR A 133 5.59 10.80 11.61
CA TYR A 133 6.99 11.17 11.81
C TYR A 133 7.50 12.11 10.70
N GLY A 134 8.25 13.13 11.10
CA GLY A 134 8.98 14.03 10.22
C GLY A 134 8.08 14.88 9.31
N GLY A 135 8.58 15.15 8.11
CA GLY A 135 7.96 16.01 7.10
C GLY A 135 8.64 17.37 6.97
N SER A 136 8.05 18.20 6.13
CA SER A 136 8.50 19.57 5.87
C SER A 136 7.42 20.60 6.16
N ASP A 137 7.86 21.81 6.52
CA ASP A 137 7.01 22.97 6.74
C ASP A 137 6.66 23.70 5.42
N SER A 138 6.05 24.89 5.53
CA SER A 138 5.60 25.67 4.37
C SER A 138 6.74 26.25 3.53
N ASN A 139 7.96 26.32 4.08
CA ASN A 139 9.15 26.77 3.38
C ASN A 139 9.90 25.59 2.72
N GLY A 140 9.43 24.35 2.93
CA GLY A 140 10.13 23.14 2.49
C GLY A 140 11.28 22.73 3.42
N GLU A 141 11.42 23.37 4.58
CA GLU A 141 12.43 23.04 5.58
C GLU A 141 12.02 21.78 6.35
N LEU A 142 13.01 20.98 6.78
CA LEU A 142 12.73 19.77 7.55
C LEU A 142 12.26 20.12 8.96
N ILE A 143 11.19 19.50 9.42
CA ILE A 143 10.66 19.71 10.77
C ILE A 143 11.50 18.91 11.78
N ASP A 144 12.21 19.60 12.67
CA ASP A 144 12.97 18.96 13.76
C ASP A 144 12.15 18.89 15.05
N GLU A 145 11.62 17.70 15.31
CA GLU A 145 10.89 17.35 16.53
C GLU A 145 11.70 16.39 17.41
N LYS A 146 13.03 16.42 17.33
CA LYS A 146 13.94 15.60 18.15
C LYS A 146 13.66 14.10 18.09
N SER A 147 13.38 13.61 16.88
CA SER A 147 12.99 12.21 16.62
C SER A 147 11.77 11.73 17.42
N SER A 148 10.84 12.64 17.72
CA SER A 148 9.55 12.30 18.37
C SER A 148 8.53 11.75 17.36
N VAL A 149 7.56 10.99 17.86
CA VAL A 149 6.46 10.46 17.07
C VAL A 149 5.15 11.09 17.54
N TRP A 150 4.34 11.59 16.62
CA TRP A 150 2.98 12.05 16.91
C TRP A 150 1.99 10.89 16.81
N LEU A 151 1.03 10.85 17.72
CA LEU A 151 -0.05 9.87 17.71
C LEU A 151 -1.39 10.60 17.70
N PHE A 152 -2.17 10.45 16.64
CA PHE A 152 -3.56 10.88 16.61
C PHE A 152 -4.46 9.72 17.03
N SER A 153 -5.27 9.92 18.07
CA SER A 153 -6.27 8.95 18.52
C SER A 153 -7.63 9.28 17.88
N PRO A 154 -8.16 8.42 16.99
CA PRO A 154 -9.49 8.64 16.43
C PRO A 154 -10.63 8.56 17.44
N GLU A 155 -10.46 7.74 18.49
CA GLU A 155 -11.42 7.60 19.58
C GLU A 155 -11.55 8.91 20.37
N ARG A 156 -10.41 9.49 20.77
CA ARG A 156 -10.37 10.73 21.56
C ARG A 156 -10.43 11.99 20.70
N LYS A 157 -10.18 11.87 19.39
CA LYS A 157 -10.06 12.97 18.42
C LYS A 157 -8.98 13.99 18.82
N THR A 158 -7.87 13.50 19.34
CA THR A 158 -6.80 14.31 19.91
C THR A 158 -5.44 13.75 19.53
N TRP A 159 -4.46 14.64 19.44
CA TRP A 159 -3.05 14.34 19.29
C TRP A 159 -2.36 14.17 20.64
N ASP A 160 -1.39 13.27 20.65
CA ASP A 160 -0.38 13.10 21.67
C ASP A 160 1.02 13.01 21.02
N ILE A 161 2.07 13.22 21.80
CA ILE A 161 3.46 13.16 21.34
C ILE A 161 4.27 12.19 22.20
N VAL A 162 4.92 11.23 21.55
CA VAL A 162 5.89 10.35 22.19
C VAL A 162 7.28 10.92 21.94
N GLU A 163 7.75 11.70 22.91
CA GLU A 163 9.09 12.28 22.88
C GLU A 163 10.14 11.18 23.09
N SER A 164 11.20 11.18 22.28
CA SER A 164 12.34 10.27 22.46
C SER A 164 13.06 10.57 23.77
N SER A 165 13.33 9.53 24.56
CA SER A 165 14.12 9.60 25.79
C SER A 165 15.57 10.01 25.54
N GLN A 166 16.04 9.86 24.30
CA GLN A 166 17.40 10.16 23.89
C GLN A 166 17.57 11.61 23.39
N SER A 167 16.57 12.47 23.57
CA SER A 167 16.49 13.86 23.05
C SER A 167 17.62 14.83 23.42
N ASN A 168 18.58 14.42 24.28
CA ASN A 168 19.74 15.22 24.68
C ASN A 168 21.03 14.87 23.90
N ASP A 169 21.04 13.81 23.07
CA ASP A 169 22.19 13.42 22.26
C ASP A 169 21.80 13.33 20.78
N ILE A 170 22.33 14.24 19.96
CA ILE A 170 22.03 14.38 18.52
C ILE A 170 22.37 13.10 17.73
N THR A 171 23.19 12.21 18.30
CA THR A 171 23.68 10.99 17.63
C THR A 171 22.79 9.75 17.74
N THR A 172 21.64 9.83 18.43
CA THR A 172 20.91 8.63 18.89
C THR A 172 19.55 8.38 18.24
N GLY A 173 19.20 9.10 17.18
CA GLY A 173 17.94 8.87 16.47
C GLY A 173 17.98 9.26 14.98
N PRO A 174 16.91 8.96 14.23
CA PRO A 174 16.84 9.21 12.80
C PRO A 174 16.94 10.69 12.40
N GLY A 175 16.73 11.63 13.31
CA GLY A 175 16.78 13.06 13.01
C GLY A 175 15.63 13.53 12.10
N PRO A 176 15.59 14.83 11.77
CA PRO A 176 14.59 15.40 10.88
C PRO A 176 14.74 14.86 9.45
N ARG A 177 13.64 14.44 8.85
CA ARG A 177 13.60 13.91 7.48
C ARG A 177 12.21 14.01 6.87
N ARG A 178 12.15 14.01 5.54
CA ARG A 178 10.92 13.93 4.74
C ARG A 178 10.97 12.73 3.79
N ASN A 179 9.84 12.34 3.19
CA ASN A 179 9.73 11.22 2.27
C ASN A 179 10.21 9.87 2.85
N ALA A 180 10.21 9.75 4.17
CA ALA A 180 10.49 8.48 4.86
C ALA A 180 9.24 7.59 4.85
N TYR A 181 9.42 6.31 5.17
CA TYR A 181 8.34 5.35 5.32
C TYR A 181 8.25 4.90 6.77
N LEU A 182 7.04 4.86 7.31
CA LEU A 182 6.76 4.42 8.67
C LEU A 182 5.89 3.17 8.62
N PHE A 183 6.24 2.16 9.40
CA PHE A 183 5.49 0.90 9.49
C PHE A 183 5.32 0.48 10.94
N ALA A 184 4.22 -0.20 11.24
CA ALA A 184 4.01 -0.84 12.53
C ALA A 184 4.42 -2.32 12.49
N HIS A 185 5.26 -2.77 13.43
CA HIS A 185 5.60 -4.18 13.60
C HIS A 185 5.60 -4.56 15.08
N ALA A 186 4.59 -5.35 15.49
CA ALA A 186 4.35 -5.71 16.89
C ALA A 186 4.24 -4.47 17.80
N GLN A 187 5.14 -4.32 18.78
CA GLN A 187 5.21 -3.14 19.66
C GLN A 187 6.10 -1.99 19.12
N TYR A 188 6.66 -2.14 17.92
CA TYR A 188 7.64 -1.20 17.38
C TYR A 188 7.09 -0.41 16.20
N LEU A 189 7.62 0.79 16.02
CA LEU A 189 7.57 1.52 14.75
C LEU A 189 8.88 1.32 14.01
N ILE A 190 8.79 1.16 12.69
CA ILE A 190 9.93 0.98 11.79
C ILE A 190 9.96 2.17 10.84
N LEU A 191 11.05 2.93 10.85
CA LEU A 191 11.25 4.09 9.99
C LEU A 191 12.36 3.77 8.98
N PHE A 192 12.04 3.85 7.69
CA PHE A 192 12.96 3.58 6.61
C PHE A 192 13.24 4.83 5.77
N GLY A 193 14.53 5.11 5.56
CA GLY A 193 15.02 6.06 4.56
C GLY A 193 14.45 7.46 4.70
N GLY A 194 14.18 8.10 3.55
CA GLY A 194 13.77 9.50 3.45
C GLY A 194 14.94 10.40 3.01
N ILE A 195 14.72 11.71 3.09
CA ILE A 195 15.71 12.74 2.80
C ILE A 195 15.94 13.52 4.09
N ASP A 196 17.17 13.45 4.62
CA ASP A 196 17.59 14.15 5.82
C ASP A 196 18.30 15.49 5.48
N SER A 197 18.94 16.10 6.47
CA SER A 197 19.64 17.39 6.30
C SER A 197 20.85 17.33 5.36
N SER A 198 21.34 16.15 4.99
CA SER A 198 22.37 16.00 3.94
C SER A 198 21.81 16.25 2.54
N GLY A 199 20.49 16.18 2.38
CA GLY A 199 19.80 16.29 1.09
C GLY A 199 19.86 15.02 0.24
N ALA A 200 20.60 13.99 0.66
CA ALA A 200 20.63 12.71 -0.01
C ALA A 200 19.49 11.80 0.45
N HIS A 201 19.10 10.85 -0.41
CA HIS A 201 18.20 9.78 0.00
C HIS A 201 18.94 8.82 0.94
N ALA A 202 18.42 8.68 2.16
CA ALA A 202 18.92 7.75 3.14
C ALA A 202 18.41 6.33 2.86
N SER A 203 19.26 5.33 3.13
CA SER A 203 18.92 3.91 3.14
C SER A 203 18.96 3.30 4.54
N ASP A 204 19.09 4.14 5.57
CA ASP A 204 19.09 3.72 6.96
C ASP A 204 17.71 3.21 7.40
N LEU A 205 17.74 2.35 8.42
CA LEU A 205 16.55 1.74 8.97
C LEU A 205 16.59 1.87 10.49
N TRP A 206 15.48 2.32 11.06
CA TRP A 206 15.37 2.59 12.49
C TRP A 206 14.17 1.88 13.07
N GLN A 207 14.33 1.36 14.29
CA GLN A 207 13.27 0.77 15.09
C GLN A 207 13.05 1.63 16.33
N PHE A 208 11.81 2.07 16.55
CA PHE A 208 11.39 2.77 17.75
C PHE A 208 10.65 1.83 18.69
N ASP A 209 11.19 1.66 19.89
CA ASP A 209 10.45 1.07 21.00
C ASP A 209 9.60 2.17 21.66
N VAL A 210 8.28 2.07 21.49
CA VAL A 210 7.34 3.07 22.02
C VAL A 210 7.29 3.06 23.55
N ALA A 211 7.48 1.88 24.17
CA ALA A 211 7.45 1.75 25.62
C ALA A 211 8.74 2.31 26.25
N ALA A 212 9.90 1.99 25.67
CA ALA A 212 11.19 2.52 26.11
C ALA A 212 11.45 3.95 25.62
N ARG A 213 10.69 4.42 24.62
CA ARG A 213 10.87 5.70 23.94
C ARG A 213 12.28 5.88 23.39
N SER A 214 12.81 4.86 22.74
CA SER A 214 14.20 4.85 22.26
C SER A 214 14.28 4.32 20.84
N TRP A 215 15.15 4.92 20.04
CA TRP A 215 15.47 4.45 18.70
C TRP A 215 16.67 3.51 18.74
N THR A 216 16.63 2.49 17.89
CA THR A 216 17.75 1.59 17.62
C THR A 216 17.92 1.49 16.11
N GLN A 217 19.14 1.71 15.62
CA GLN A 217 19.42 1.54 14.20
C GLN A 217 19.50 0.03 13.87
N LEU A 218 18.78 -0.36 12.83
CA LEU A 218 18.83 -1.69 12.23
C LEU A 218 19.83 -1.70 11.07
N PRO A 219 20.20 -2.88 10.54
CA PRO A 219 21.09 -2.98 9.38
C PRO A 219 20.61 -2.10 8.22
N THR A 220 21.49 -1.21 7.75
CA THR A 220 21.25 -0.31 6.62
C THR A 220 20.87 -1.10 5.37
N ALA A 221 19.88 -0.60 4.63
CA ALA A 221 19.41 -1.25 3.41
C ALA A 221 20.44 -1.17 2.27
N PRO A 222 20.41 -2.12 1.32
CA PRO A 222 21.33 -2.12 0.17
C PRO A 222 21.12 -0.95 -0.78
N ALA A 223 19.94 -0.32 -0.77
CA ALA A 223 19.58 0.77 -1.66
C ALA A 223 18.69 1.78 -0.93
N ALA A 224 18.90 3.07 -1.22
CA ALA A 224 17.94 4.11 -0.90
C ALA A 224 16.84 4.10 -1.97
N THR A 225 15.59 3.97 -1.56
CA THR A 225 14.44 3.88 -2.49
C THR A 225 13.19 4.50 -1.88
N SER A 226 12.28 4.90 -2.76
CA SER A 226 10.92 5.38 -2.43
C SER A 226 9.85 4.30 -2.58
N ASN A 227 10.21 3.02 -2.55
CA ASN A 227 9.24 1.93 -2.63
C ASN A 227 9.54 0.92 -1.52
N ALA A 228 8.79 1.01 -0.43
CA ALA A 228 8.93 0.17 0.74
C ALA A 228 7.56 -0.31 1.24
N ALA A 229 7.48 -1.57 1.68
CA ALA A 229 6.27 -2.17 2.24
C ALA A 229 6.62 -3.18 3.33
N LEU A 230 5.83 -3.22 4.40
CA LEU A 230 5.95 -4.26 5.42
C LEU A 230 4.89 -5.35 5.17
N ALA A 231 5.32 -6.59 4.96
CA ALA A 231 4.43 -7.72 4.70
C ALA A 231 4.96 -8.99 5.36
N ASN A 232 4.08 -9.73 6.05
CA ASN A 232 4.43 -11.01 6.70
C ASN A 232 5.66 -10.94 7.63
N GLY A 233 5.79 -9.84 8.37
CA GLY A 233 6.93 -9.60 9.27
C GLY A 233 8.26 -9.34 8.57
N GLN A 234 8.24 -9.06 7.26
CA GLN A 234 9.41 -8.71 6.47
C GLN A 234 9.23 -7.32 5.85
N LEU A 235 10.29 -6.53 5.88
CA LEU A 235 10.35 -5.27 5.15
C LEU A 235 10.82 -5.56 3.72
N TRP A 236 10.06 -5.11 2.74
CA TRP A 236 10.32 -5.28 1.30
C TRP A 236 10.60 -3.94 0.67
N LEU A 237 11.64 -3.87 -0.16
CA LEU A 237 12.04 -2.69 -0.91
C LEU A 237 12.11 -3.03 -2.40
N VAL A 238 11.67 -2.11 -3.25
CA VAL A 238 11.89 -2.19 -4.70
C VAL A 238 12.75 -1.00 -5.12
N SER A 239 13.88 -1.24 -5.75
CA SER A 239 14.75 -0.18 -6.26
C SER A 239 14.93 -0.34 -7.78
N GLY A 240 14.90 0.76 -8.51
CA GLY A 240 15.26 0.79 -9.92
C GLY A 240 16.72 1.19 -10.05
N THR A 241 17.52 0.39 -10.76
CA THR A 241 18.93 0.73 -11.03
C THR A 241 19.18 1.16 -12.46
N ASP A 242 18.34 0.73 -13.40
CA ASP A 242 18.40 1.08 -14.81
C ASP A 242 17.03 0.89 -15.49
N ALA A 243 16.94 1.18 -16.79
CA ALA A 243 15.69 1.09 -17.54
C ALA A 243 15.23 -0.35 -17.85
N LEU A 244 16.09 -1.35 -17.64
CA LEU A 244 15.90 -2.73 -18.08
C LEU A 244 15.76 -3.72 -16.93
N SER A 245 16.09 -3.31 -15.70
CA SER A 245 16.03 -4.13 -14.51
C SER A 245 15.74 -3.33 -13.24
N SER A 246 15.18 -4.02 -12.27
CA SER A 246 14.96 -3.52 -10.92
C SER A 246 15.34 -4.58 -9.90
N GLN A 247 15.54 -4.17 -8.65
CA GLN A 247 15.95 -5.04 -7.57
C GLN A 247 14.85 -5.09 -6.50
N LEU A 248 14.67 -6.29 -5.97
CA LEU A 248 13.84 -6.59 -4.82
C LEU A 248 14.76 -6.88 -3.64
N HIS A 249 14.57 -6.16 -2.54
CA HIS A 249 15.29 -6.40 -1.29
C HIS A 249 14.29 -6.76 -0.19
N HIS A 250 14.66 -7.69 0.68
CA HIS A 250 13.86 -7.95 1.87
C HIS A 250 14.70 -8.30 3.09
N MET A 251 14.14 -8.02 4.26
CA MET A 251 14.72 -8.37 5.54
C MET A 251 13.63 -8.76 6.53
N SER A 252 13.85 -9.87 7.23
CA SER A 252 12.96 -10.31 8.31
C SER A 252 13.13 -9.45 9.56
N LEU A 253 12.01 -9.03 10.15
CA LEU A 253 11.97 -8.29 11.42
C LEU A 253 11.63 -9.18 12.62
N SER A 254 11.08 -10.38 12.38
CA SER A 254 10.51 -11.25 13.40
C SER A 254 11.52 -12.03 14.25
N SER A 255 12.79 -12.10 13.83
CA SER A 255 13.81 -12.85 14.57
C SER A 255 14.52 -11.96 15.60
N SER A 256 14.40 -12.33 16.87
CA SER A 256 15.22 -11.78 17.97
C SER A 256 16.52 -12.55 18.18
N THR A 257 16.61 -13.78 17.66
CA THR A 257 17.75 -14.70 17.87
C THR A 257 18.68 -14.78 16.67
N GLU A 258 18.21 -14.48 15.47
CA GLU A 258 19.05 -14.42 14.27
C GLU A 258 19.44 -12.98 13.92
N GLU A 259 20.64 -12.82 13.38
CA GLU A 259 21.09 -11.54 12.85
C GLU A 259 20.18 -11.11 11.70
N LYS A 260 19.66 -9.88 11.79
CA LYS A 260 18.84 -9.30 10.73
C LYS A 260 19.74 -9.06 9.51
N LYS A 261 19.37 -9.59 8.36
CA LYS A 261 20.17 -9.50 7.13
C LYS A 261 19.29 -9.24 5.92
N TRP A 262 19.76 -8.36 5.05
CA TRP A 262 19.15 -8.09 3.76
C TRP A 262 19.44 -9.18 2.74
N ILE A 263 18.41 -9.57 1.99
CA ILE A 263 18.47 -10.45 0.85
C ILE A 263 18.03 -9.65 -0.38
N SER A 264 18.80 -9.72 -1.46
CA SER A 264 18.58 -8.97 -2.70
C SER A 264 18.47 -9.89 -3.90
N SER A 265 17.58 -9.57 -4.84
CA SER A 265 17.43 -10.26 -6.11
C SER A 265 17.05 -9.28 -7.22
N THR A 266 17.59 -9.47 -8.42
CA THR A 266 17.28 -8.65 -9.60
C THR A 266 16.19 -9.30 -10.44
N PHE A 267 15.27 -8.50 -10.99
CA PHE A 267 14.26 -8.93 -11.94
C PHE A 267 14.23 -8.02 -13.18
N PRO A 268 13.92 -8.56 -14.38
CA PRO A 268 13.85 -7.77 -15.61
C PRO A 268 12.59 -6.89 -15.64
N THR A 269 12.66 -5.76 -16.35
CA THR A 269 11.53 -4.83 -16.57
C THR A 269 11.24 -4.62 -18.05
N ASN A 270 11.59 -5.60 -18.90
CA ASN A 270 11.50 -5.48 -20.36
C ASN A 270 10.12 -5.95 -20.87
N PRO A 271 9.70 -5.56 -22.09
CA PRO A 271 8.39 -5.93 -22.63
C PRO A 271 8.17 -7.44 -22.83
N LEU A 272 9.23 -8.24 -22.78
CA LEU A 272 9.21 -9.70 -22.98
C LEU A 272 9.21 -10.49 -21.65
N ALA A 273 9.47 -9.85 -20.49
CA ALA A 273 9.53 -10.48 -19.17
C ALA A 273 9.19 -9.49 -18.02
N PRO A 274 8.28 -9.81 -17.10
CA PRO A 274 7.47 -8.80 -16.43
C PRO A 274 8.07 -8.33 -15.10
N GLY A 275 7.99 -7.02 -14.86
CA GLY A 275 8.24 -6.36 -13.60
C GLY A 275 8.01 -4.86 -13.75
N PRO A 276 7.55 -4.15 -12.70
CA PRO A 276 7.34 -2.72 -12.79
C PRO A 276 8.66 -2.02 -13.10
N ARG A 277 8.64 -1.13 -14.11
CA ARG A 277 9.74 -0.17 -14.31
C ARG A 277 9.94 0.71 -13.08
N ALA A 278 11.17 1.21 -12.94
CA ALA A 278 11.55 2.19 -11.94
C ALA A 278 10.53 3.34 -11.87
N ARG A 279 10.13 3.65 -10.63
CA ARG A 279 9.12 4.65 -10.32
C ARG A 279 9.25 5.11 -8.87
N HIS A 280 8.70 6.28 -8.59
CA HIS A 280 8.67 6.86 -7.25
C HIS A 280 7.29 7.45 -6.92
N ASN A 281 7.01 7.68 -5.64
CA ASN A 281 5.75 8.29 -5.18
C ASN A 281 4.47 7.61 -5.71
N GLY A 282 4.53 6.32 -6.03
CA GLY A 282 3.36 5.44 -6.11
C GLY A 282 3.08 4.81 -4.74
N ALA A 283 2.31 3.73 -4.70
CA ALA A 283 2.13 2.94 -3.50
C ALA A 283 2.66 1.52 -3.69
N LEU A 284 3.48 1.04 -2.74
CA LEU A 284 3.83 -0.37 -2.62
C LEU A 284 3.15 -0.88 -1.34
N LEU A 285 2.18 -1.78 -1.47
CA LEU A 285 1.30 -2.17 -0.37
C LEU A 285 1.11 -3.70 -0.32
N PRO A 286 1.02 -4.31 0.86
CA PRO A 286 0.67 -5.72 0.97
C PRO A 286 -0.83 -5.94 0.72
N VAL A 287 -1.16 -6.97 -0.06
CA VAL A 287 -2.54 -7.46 -0.20
C VAL A 287 -2.61 -8.97 -0.10
N THR A 288 -3.78 -9.49 0.24
CA THR A 288 -4.07 -10.92 0.29
C THR A 288 -5.34 -11.23 -0.48
N THR A 289 -5.34 -12.33 -1.22
CA THR A 289 -6.58 -12.91 -1.79
C THR A 289 -7.20 -13.95 -0.86
N GLY A 290 -6.77 -13.98 0.40
CA GLY A 290 -7.16 -14.95 1.41
C GLY A 290 -6.39 -16.26 1.35
N TRP A 291 -6.75 -17.18 2.25
CA TRP A 291 -6.23 -18.56 2.28
C TRP A 291 -4.70 -18.68 2.36
N GLY A 292 -3.99 -17.68 2.89
CA GLY A 292 -2.54 -17.67 3.02
C GLY A 292 -1.80 -17.19 1.76
N ARG A 293 -2.51 -16.62 0.78
CA ARG A 293 -1.93 -16.02 -0.43
C ARG A 293 -1.65 -14.54 -0.21
N ASN A 294 -0.40 -14.13 -0.39
CA ASN A 294 0.06 -12.79 -0.10
C ASN A 294 0.76 -12.21 -1.33
N TYR A 295 0.59 -10.91 -1.54
CA TYR A 295 1.17 -10.18 -2.65
C TYR A 295 1.67 -8.81 -2.16
N LEU A 296 2.63 -8.25 -2.87
CA LEU A 296 2.84 -6.80 -2.88
C LEU A 296 2.22 -6.25 -4.16
N VAL A 297 1.43 -5.20 -4.05
CA VAL A 297 0.94 -4.46 -5.20
C VAL A 297 1.68 -3.14 -5.31
N HIS A 298 2.18 -2.86 -6.51
CA HIS A 298 2.79 -1.59 -6.87
C HIS A 298 1.82 -0.79 -7.74
N VAL A 299 1.16 0.17 -7.13
CA VAL A 299 0.04 0.93 -7.69
C VAL A 299 0.56 2.27 -8.20
N LEU A 300 0.46 2.49 -9.52
CA LEU A 300 0.74 3.77 -10.20
C LEU A 300 2.17 4.29 -9.89
N GLY A 301 2.39 5.61 -9.92
CA GLY A 301 3.66 6.25 -9.53
C GLY A 301 4.25 7.16 -10.60
N ALA A 302 5.18 8.03 -10.21
CA ALA A 302 5.87 8.95 -11.11
C ALA A 302 7.01 8.25 -11.85
N ARG A 303 7.29 8.73 -13.07
CA ARG A 303 8.40 8.28 -13.91
C ARG A 303 9.68 9.04 -13.55
N ASP A 304 10.82 8.36 -13.57
CA ASP A 304 12.11 9.03 -13.47
C ASP A 304 12.34 9.92 -14.71
N SER A 305 12.69 11.19 -14.49
CA SER A 305 12.82 12.21 -15.54
C SER A 305 14.02 12.04 -16.48
N SER A 306 14.86 11.02 -16.26
CA SER A 306 16.09 10.78 -17.01
C SER A 306 15.89 10.22 -18.42
N SER A 307 14.65 10.00 -18.89
CA SER A 307 14.37 9.61 -20.28
C SER A 307 14.11 10.79 -21.22
N ALA A 308 14.16 12.04 -20.74
CA ALA A 308 13.82 13.23 -21.54
C ALA A 308 15.04 13.91 -22.22
N SER A 309 16.27 13.43 -22.02
CA SER A 309 17.48 14.13 -22.49
C SER A 309 18.10 13.61 -23.79
N ASP A 310 17.45 12.74 -24.56
CA ASP A 310 18.01 12.28 -25.84
C ASP A 310 17.27 12.88 -27.06
N SER A 311 17.93 13.88 -27.64
CA SER A 311 17.82 14.38 -29.02
C SER A 311 16.50 14.99 -29.49
N ALA A 312 16.49 16.32 -29.56
CA ALA A 312 15.59 17.09 -30.41
C ALA A 312 15.89 16.81 -31.90
N SER A 313 14.92 16.23 -32.60
CA SER A 313 14.79 16.39 -34.05
C SER A 313 13.31 16.36 -34.43
N ASP A 314 12.82 17.51 -34.89
CA ASP A 314 11.45 17.76 -35.36
C ASP A 314 11.14 17.00 -36.65
N VAL A 315 10.09 16.17 -36.64
CA VAL A 315 9.21 15.91 -37.80
C VAL A 315 7.82 15.51 -37.28
N PRO A 316 6.71 16.16 -37.70
CA PRO A 316 5.36 15.70 -37.37
C PRO A 316 4.82 14.78 -38.47
N SER A 317 4.35 13.58 -38.12
CA SER A 317 3.57 12.73 -39.02
C SER A 317 2.38 12.09 -38.32
N THR A 318 1.26 12.12 -39.02
CA THR A 318 -0.10 11.77 -38.60
C THR A 318 -0.37 10.26 -38.53
N THR A 319 -1.39 9.91 -37.73
CA THR A 319 -2.23 8.69 -37.69
C THR A 319 -1.65 7.40 -37.06
N ASP A 320 -1.89 7.23 -35.75
CA ASP A 320 -2.35 6.00 -35.06
C ASP A 320 -2.73 6.34 -33.58
N PRO A 321 -3.60 5.59 -32.87
CA PRO A 321 -4.02 5.92 -31.49
C PRO A 321 -2.92 5.73 -30.42
N GLU A 322 -1.73 5.25 -30.80
CA GLU A 322 -0.54 5.19 -29.94
C GLU A 322 0.53 6.15 -30.45
N ASP A 323 0.14 7.41 -30.67
CA ASP A 323 1.07 8.45 -31.11
C ASP A 323 2.11 8.74 -30.01
N ALA A 324 3.34 8.31 -30.26
CA ALA A 324 4.50 8.48 -29.36
C ALA A 324 4.80 9.95 -29.04
N SER A 325 4.20 10.92 -29.75
CA SER A 325 4.31 12.34 -29.45
C SER A 325 3.59 12.76 -28.15
N HIS A 326 2.51 12.07 -27.75
CA HIS A 326 1.81 12.32 -26.47
C HIS A 326 2.45 11.61 -25.27
N SER A 327 3.36 10.65 -25.52
CA SER A 327 4.07 9.95 -24.45
C SER A 327 5.05 10.83 -23.67
N ARG A 328 5.49 11.95 -24.28
CA ARG A 328 6.48 12.89 -23.72
C ARG A 328 5.91 13.79 -22.61
N ASP A 329 4.59 13.95 -22.52
CA ASP A 329 3.95 14.80 -21.51
C ASP A 329 3.44 14.02 -20.28
N ILE A 330 3.29 12.70 -20.38
CA ILE A 330 2.78 11.87 -19.28
C ILE A 330 3.92 11.58 -18.30
N THR A 331 3.86 12.23 -17.13
CA THR A 331 4.89 12.15 -16.09
C THR A 331 4.65 11.03 -15.06
N GLN A 332 3.51 10.34 -15.13
CA GLN A 332 3.11 9.26 -14.22
C GLN A 332 2.74 7.97 -14.96
N TYR A 333 2.82 6.86 -14.25
CA TYR A 333 2.32 5.57 -14.65
C TYR A 333 0.84 5.39 -14.26
N SER A 334 0.12 4.63 -15.07
CA SER A 334 -1.27 4.21 -14.82
C SER A 334 -1.41 2.71 -14.56
N ASP A 335 -0.32 1.95 -14.63
CA ASP A 335 -0.31 0.50 -14.44
C ASP A 335 -0.31 0.12 -12.96
N THR A 336 -0.71 -1.11 -12.67
CA THR A 336 -0.61 -1.72 -11.34
C THR A 336 0.03 -3.08 -11.48
N TRP A 337 1.03 -3.36 -10.65
CA TRP A 337 1.79 -4.61 -10.68
C TRP A 337 1.58 -5.41 -9.41
N ALA A 338 1.57 -6.73 -9.50
CA ALA A 338 1.49 -7.63 -8.36
C ALA A 338 2.72 -8.55 -8.32
N LEU A 339 3.41 -8.57 -7.18
CA LEU A 339 4.46 -9.53 -6.84
C LEU A 339 3.86 -10.57 -5.90
N GLN A 340 3.93 -11.84 -6.27
CA GLN A 340 3.47 -12.91 -5.40
C GLN A 340 4.52 -13.26 -4.33
N LEU A 341 4.16 -13.09 -3.06
CA LEU A 341 5.01 -13.42 -1.91
C LEU A 341 4.89 -14.92 -1.54
N PRO A 342 5.82 -15.44 -0.72
CA PRO A 342 5.66 -16.76 -0.11
C PRO A 342 4.34 -16.89 0.66
N SER A 343 3.70 -18.05 0.52
CA SER A 343 2.44 -18.36 1.21
C SER A 343 2.67 -18.45 2.73
N SER A 344 1.79 -17.84 3.51
CA SER A 344 1.82 -17.91 4.98
C SER A 344 0.98 -19.09 5.49
N ASP A 345 1.19 -19.50 6.75
CA ASP A 345 0.22 -20.36 7.43
C ASP A 345 -1.09 -19.57 7.58
N VAL A 346 -2.23 -20.23 7.32
CA VAL A 346 -3.54 -19.64 7.61
C VAL A 346 -3.71 -19.70 9.11
N ASP A 347 -3.85 -18.55 9.77
CA ASP A 347 -4.24 -18.54 11.19
C ASP A 347 -5.53 -19.35 11.34
N PRO A 348 -5.56 -20.36 12.23
CA PRO A 348 -6.78 -21.10 12.48
C PRO A 348 -7.79 -20.12 13.09
N LYS A 349 -8.72 -19.63 12.28
CA LYS A 349 -9.92 -18.95 12.82
C LYS A 349 -10.55 -19.92 13.81
N PRO A 350 -10.92 -19.49 15.03
CA PRO A 350 -11.64 -20.33 15.98
C PRO A 350 -13.08 -20.52 15.48
N ALA A 351 -13.24 -21.29 14.41
CA ALA A 351 -14.50 -21.84 13.97
C ALA A 351 -14.53 -23.28 14.44
N ALA A 352 -15.54 -23.58 15.24
CA ALA A 352 -15.84 -24.92 15.71
C ALA A 352 -15.86 -25.92 14.54
N THR A 353 -15.55 -27.16 14.87
CA THR A 353 -15.50 -28.38 14.05
C THR A 353 -14.25 -28.60 13.19
N LEU A 354 -13.57 -29.72 13.46
CA LEU A 354 -12.46 -30.35 12.74
C LEU A 354 -12.63 -30.52 11.21
N LYS A 355 -13.75 -30.09 10.61
CA LYS A 355 -14.12 -30.32 9.21
C LYS A 355 -13.59 -29.26 8.22
N GLN A 356 -12.97 -28.17 8.69
CA GLN A 356 -12.37 -27.14 7.80
C GLN A 356 -10.83 -27.13 7.81
N ALA A 357 -10.19 -28.09 8.49
CA ALA A 357 -8.74 -28.15 8.65
C ALA A 357 -8.02 -28.88 7.50
N VAL A 358 -8.40 -28.60 6.24
CA VAL A 358 -7.65 -29.07 5.05
C VAL A 358 -7.03 -27.85 4.38
N HIS A 359 -5.71 -27.76 4.52
CA HIS A 359 -4.85 -26.64 4.10
C HIS A 359 -4.94 -26.37 2.58
N PRO A 360 -5.34 -25.18 2.10
CA PRO A 360 -5.46 -24.95 0.65
C PRO A 360 -4.19 -24.38 -0.03
N ALA A 361 -3.53 -23.33 0.48
CA ALA A 361 -2.45 -22.65 -0.27
C ALA A 361 -1.08 -23.33 -0.18
N LYS A 362 -0.60 -23.68 1.02
CA LYS A 362 0.67 -24.41 1.16
C LYS A 362 0.58 -25.83 0.60
N LEU A 363 -0.59 -26.49 0.74
CA LEU A 363 -0.84 -27.77 0.07
C LEU A 363 -0.88 -27.57 -1.45
N LYS A 364 -1.51 -26.50 -1.96
CA LYS A 364 -1.48 -26.15 -3.39
C LYS A 364 -0.03 -25.96 -3.89
N ASP A 365 0.79 -25.19 -3.19
CA ASP A 365 2.19 -24.97 -3.57
C ASP A 365 3.03 -26.24 -3.46
N ALA A 366 2.82 -27.06 -2.43
CA ALA A 366 3.49 -28.35 -2.23
C ALA A 366 3.04 -29.42 -3.24
N VAL A 367 1.76 -29.45 -3.60
CA VAL A 367 1.20 -30.33 -4.62
C VAL A 367 1.69 -29.88 -6.00
N ARG A 368 1.67 -28.58 -6.31
CA ARG A 368 2.18 -28.04 -7.58
C ARG A 368 3.68 -28.27 -7.76
N SER A 369 4.48 -28.12 -6.71
CA SER A 369 5.92 -28.42 -6.76
C SER A 369 6.19 -29.92 -7.00
N VAL A 370 5.38 -30.81 -6.41
CA VAL A 370 5.43 -32.26 -6.66
C VAL A 370 4.99 -32.63 -8.08
N PHE A 371 4.06 -31.86 -8.68
CA PHE A 371 3.57 -32.07 -10.06
C PHE A 371 4.27 -31.20 -11.11
N GLY A 372 5.38 -30.52 -10.77
CA GLY A 372 6.17 -29.72 -11.72
C GLY A 372 5.50 -28.45 -12.24
N ALA A 373 4.44 -27.96 -11.59
CA ALA A 373 3.80 -26.70 -11.93
C ALA A 373 4.48 -25.55 -11.18
N GLU A 374 4.91 -24.51 -11.91
CA GLU A 374 5.48 -23.31 -11.31
C GLU A 374 4.50 -22.69 -10.29
N THR A 375 5.00 -22.42 -9.09
CA THR A 375 4.22 -21.83 -8.00
C THR A 375 4.17 -20.31 -8.08
N GLY A 376 4.94 -19.67 -8.98
CA GLY A 376 4.95 -18.21 -9.17
C GLY A 376 5.52 -17.44 -7.98
N HIS A 377 6.31 -18.06 -7.10
CA HIS A 377 6.92 -17.32 -5.98
C HIS A 377 7.89 -16.26 -6.50
N LEU A 378 7.75 -15.04 -5.98
CA LEU A 378 8.56 -13.88 -6.34
C LEU A 378 8.49 -13.52 -7.84
N SER A 379 7.43 -13.92 -8.53
CA SER A 379 7.15 -13.48 -9.90
C SER A 379 6.23 -12.26 -9.90
N TRP A 380 6.49 -11.34 -10.83
CA TRP A 380 5.64 -10.20 -11.10
C TRP A 380 4.64 -10.48 -12.22
N ALA A 381 3.46 -9.87 -12.13
CA ALA A 381 2.56 -9.71 -13.25
C ALA A 381 1.82 -8.38 -13.17
N GLU A 382 1.52 -7.77 -14.31
CA GLU A 382 0.62 -6.61 -14.36
C GLU A 382 -0.80 -7.07 -13.98
N ALA A 383 -1.46 -6.31 -13.10
CA ALA A 383 -2.82 -6.59 -12.68
C ALA A 383 -3.79 -6.29 -13.82
N VAL A 384 -4.74 -7.19 -14.06
CA VAL A 384 -5.74 -7.03 -15.11
C VAL A 384 -6.88 -6.18 -14.58
N VAL A 385 -7.03 -4.97 -15.13
CA VAL A 385 -8.15 -4.08 -14.79
C VAL A 385 -9.47 -4.70 -15.26
N GLN A 386 -10.42 -4.81 -14.33
CA GLN A 386 -11.76 -5.27 -14.60
C GLN A 386 -12.75 -4.11 -14.56
N VAL A 387 -13.79 -4.22 -15.38
CA VAL A 387 -14.93 -3.31 -15.34
C VAL A 387 -15.86 -3.75 -14.20
N PRO A 388 -16.33 -2.81 -13.35
CA PRO A 388 -17.33 -3.11 -12.31
C PRO A 388 -18.59 -3.74 -12.92
N GLY A 389 -19.35 -4.51 -12.13
CA GLY A 389 -20.62 -5.07 -12.60
C GLY A 389 -21.67 -3.99 -12.87
N ASP A 390 -22.68 -4.30 -13.70
CA ASP A 390 -23.64 -3.33 -14.26
C ASP A 390 -24.23 -2.33 -13.25
N GLN A 391 -24.59 -2.77 -12.03
CA GLN A 391 -25.11 -1.87 -10.98
C GLN A 391 -24.06 -0.86 -10.47
N GLN A 392 -22.83 -1.32 -10.25
CA GLN A 392 -21.73 -0.44 -9.82
C GLN A 392 -21.26 0.46 -10.98
N LEU A 393 -21.39 -0.05 -12.21
CA LEU A 393 -21.07 0.69 -13.41
C LEU A 393 -21.99 1.90 -13.55
N ASP A 394 -23.31 1.71 -13.42
CA ASP A 394 -24.29 2.81 -13.48
C ASP A 394 -24.01 3.89 -12.41
N GLU A 395 -23.77 3.49 -11.16
CA GLU A 395 -23.43 4.43 -10.07
C GLU A 395 -22.13 5.21 -10.35
N GLN A 396 -21.10 4.57 -10.91
CA GLN A 396 -19.83 5.23 -11.25
C GLN A 396 -19.94 6.16 -12.47
N LEU A 397 -20.72 5.75 -13.48
CA LEU A 397 -20.92 6.48 -14.72
C LEU A 397 -21.81 7.71 -14.50
N GLU A 398 -22.84 7.62 -13.67
CA GLU A 398 -23.73 8.74 -13.31
C GLU A 398 -22.97 9.93 -12.69
N GLY A 399 -21.83 9.69 -12.03
CA GLY A 399 -21.04 10.74 -11.38
C GLY A 399 -20.01 11.44 -12.28
N THR A 400 -19.33 10.73 -13.21
CA THR A 400 -18.28 11.33 -14.08
C THR A 400 -17.86 10.51 -15.32
N GLY A 401 -18.26 9.24 -15.44
CA GLY A 401 -17.80 8.37 -16.54
C GLY A 401 -16.38 7.78 -16.41
N LYS A 402 -15.71 7.85 -15.25
CA LYS A 402 -14.36 7.30 -15.05
C LYS A 402 -14.40 5.92 -14.41
N LEU A 403 -13.75 4.93 -15.04
CA LEU A 403 -13.58 3.56 -14.54
C LEU A 403 -12.17 3.28 -13.99
N HIS A 404 -11.27 4.26 -14.09
CA HIS A 404 -9.88 4.15 -13.67
C HIS A 404 -9.38 5.52 -13.16
N PRO A 405 -8.48 5.58 -12.16
CA PRO A 405 -7.92 6.83 -11.63
C PRO A 405 -7.06 7.63 -12.63
N GLY A 406 -6.62 6.98 -13.71
CA GLY A 406 -5.64 7.51 -14.67
C GLY A 406 -4.19 7.47 -14.15
N PRO A 407 -3.21 7.99 -14.91
CA PRO A 407 -1.84 8.17 -14.41
C PRO A 407 -1.82 9.04 -13.16
N ARG A 408 -1.13 8.59 -12.10
CA ARG A 408 -1.14 9.29 -10.80
C ARG A 408 0.11 9.03 -9.96
N ALA A 409 0.53 10.01 -9.18
CA ALA A 409 1.61 9.90 -8.20
C ALA A 409 1.39 10.86 -7.01
N PHE A 410 2.22 10.77 -5.96
CA PHE A 410 2.21 11.65 -4.78
C PHE A 410 0.88 11.67 -4.01
N PHE A 411 0.10 10.60 -4.15
CA PHE A 411 -1.14 10.36 -3.41
C PHE A 411 -0.85 9.65 -2.09
N GLY A 412 -1.73 9.81 -1.10
CA GLY A 412 -1.69 8.97 0.08
C GLY A 412 -2.48 7.68 -0.17
N ALA A 413 -2.00 6.55 0.35
CA ALA A 413 -2.65 5.25 0.21
C ALA A 413 -2.41 4.36 1.42
N ASP A 414 -3.34 3.44 1.67
CA ASP A 414 -3.20 2.40 2.68
C ASP A 414 -4.08 1.18 2.34
N VAL A 415 -3.85 0.08 3.03
CA VAL A 415 -4.60 -1.18 2.88
C VAL A 415 -5.91 -1.11 3.66
N VAL A 416 -7.02 -1.50 3.02
CA VAL A 416 -8.33 -1.59 3.68
C VAL A 416 -8.37 -2.79 4.63
N GLU A 417 -9.15 -2.70 5.71
CA GLU A 417 -9.35 -3.80 6.66
C GLU A 417 -9.76 -5.10 5.92
N ALA A 418 -9.20 -6.25 6.34
CA ALA A 418 -9.19 -7.55 5.64
C ALA A 418 -8.14 -7.76 4.53
N GLY A 419 -7.50 -6.70 4.02
CA GLY A 419 -6.27 -6.82 3.21
C GLY A 419 -6.45 -7.19 1.74
N HIS A 420 -7.68 -7.29 1.23
CA HIS A 420 -7.94 -7.59 -0.20
C HIS A 420 -8.11 -6.33 -1.06
N SER A 421 -8.13 -5.16 -0.46
CA SER A 421 -8.31 -3.89 -1.17
C SER A 421 -7.35 -2.83 -0.63
N VAL A 422 -7.05 -1.83 -1.46
CA VAL A 422 -6.30 -0.62 -1.06
C VAL A 422 -7.16 0.60 -1.31
N VAL A 423 -7.05 1.61 -0.45
CA VAL A 423 -7.62 2.93 -0.67
C VAL A 423 -6.51 3.90 -0.99
N PHE A 424 -6.75 4.82 -1.91
CA PHE A 424 -5.86 5.95 -2.18
C PHE A 424 -6.64 7.22 -2.48
N TRP A 425 -6.05 8.36 -2.14
CA TRP A 425 -6.68 9.67 -2.26
C TRP A 425 -5.73 10.71 -2.84
N GLY A 426 -6.26 11.57 -3.72
CA GLY A 426 -5.56 12.75 -4.22
C GLY A 426 -4.33 12.44 -5.05
N GLY A 427 -3.25 13.20 -4.87
CA GLY A 427 -2.03 13.12 -5.68
C GLY A 427 -2.05 14.06 -6.88
N LEU A 428 -1.07 13.86 -7.78
CA LEU A 428 -0.92 14.55 -9.06
C LEU A 428 -1.38 13.63 -10.18
N ASP A 429 -2.18 14.16 -11.10
CA ASP A 429 -2.59 13.45 -12.32
C ASP A 429 -1.52 13.54 -13.44
N ALA A 430 -1.87 13.02 -14.63
CA ALA A 430 -1.01 13.04 -15.83
C ALA A 430 -0.45 14.42 -16.20
N LYS A 431 -1.13 15.51 -15.83
CA LYS A 431 -0.75 16.90 -16.14
C LYS A 431 0.04 17.55 -15.01
N GLY A 432 0.26 16.84 -13.91
CA GLY A 432 0.84 17.40 -12.69
C GLY A 432 -0.17 18.21 -11.87
N GLU A 433 -1.47 18.09 -12.13
CA GLU A 433 -2.51 18.81 -11.40
C GLU A 433 -2.94 18.02 -10.16
N ARG A 434 -3.11 18.71 -9.02
CA ARG A 434 -3.60 18.06 -7.80
C ARG A 434 -5.07 17.70 -7.94
N VAL A 435 -5.38 16.43 -7.75
CA VAL A 435 -6.74 15.89 -7.79
C VAL A 435 -7.26 15.63 -6.38
N GLY A 436 -8.58 15.64 -6.21
CA GLY A 436 -9.26 15.48 -4.91
C GLY A 436 -10.21 14.29 -4.84
N ASP A 437 -10.05 13.31 -5.72
CA ASP A 437 -10.84 12.08 -5.72
C ASP A 437 -10.16 10.95 -4.93
N GLY A 438 -10.99 10.10 -4.33
CA GLY A 438 -10.60 8.90 -3.60
C GLY A 438 -11.08 7.64 -4.30
N TRP A 439 -10.27 6.59 -4.27
CA TRP A 439 -10.51 5.33 -4.97
C TRP A 439 -10.21 4.15 -4.06
N ILE A 440 -10.98 3.08 -4.21
CA ILE A 440 -10.66 1.74 -3.71
C ILE A 440 -10.26 0.88 -4.90
N ALA A 441 -9.14 0.17 -4.80
CA ALA A 441 -8.75 -0.88 -5.73
C ALA A 441 -8.87 -2.24 -5.03
N GLN A 442 -9.79 -3.08 -5.51
CA GLN A 442 -10.06 -4.41 -4.98
C GLN A 442 -9.35 -5.47 -5.81
N PHE A 443 -8.63 -6.40 -5.17
CA PHE A 443 -7.83 -7.44 -5.82
C PHE A 443 -8.41 -8.83 -5.63
N GLU A 444 -8.43 -9.63 -6.71
CA GLU A 444 -9.00 -11.00 -6.74
C GLU A 444 -8.11 -12.03 -7.46
#